data_AF-A0A1B8P0L5-F1
#
_entry.id   AF-A0A1B8P0L5-F1
#
_cell.length_a   1.000
_cell.length_b   1.000
_cell.length_c   1.000
_cell.angle_alpha   90.00
_cell.angle_beta   90.00
_cell.angle_gamma   90.00
#
_symmetry.space_group_name_H-M   'P 1'
#
loop_
_entity.id
_entity.type
_entity.pdbx_description
1 polymer ?
#
loop_
_entity_poly.entity_id
_entity_poly.type
_entity_poly.pdbx_seq_one_letter_code
_entity_poly.pdbx_strand_id
1 'polypeptide(L)'
;MSQNARESLSALMDNEGDELELRRVLKSLDDEPDAADTWRRYHLMRSMLRRESDIDASTDLSVGVMARLQEEPLPVAEPASQGDGPCLWRAVPVSRRQCR
;
A
#
# COMPACT_ATOMS: atom_id res chain seq x y z
N MET A 1 0.05 -18.15 0.12
CA MET A 1 0.88 -17.59 -0.97
C MET A 1 1.40 -18.67 -1.90
N SER A 2 0.84 -18.72 -3.10
CA SER A 2 1.39 -19.45 -4.26
C SER A 2 2.60 -18.70 -4.87
N GLN A 3 3.34 -19.35 -5.78
CA GLN A 3 4.47 -18.71 -6.47
C GLN A 3 4.01 -17.57 -7.39
N ASN A 4 2.92 -17.79 -8.16
CA ASN A 4 2.36 -16.77 -9.05
C ASN A 4 1.93 -15.52 -8.27
N ALA A 5 1.30 -15.68 -7.10
CA ALA A 5 0.91 -14.54 -6.27
C ALA A 5 2.12 -13.72 -5.80
N ARG A 6 3.25 -14.37 -5.47
CA ARG A 6 4.49 -13.68 -5.09
C ARG A 6 5.11 -12.92 -6.26
N GLU A 7 5.08 -13.50 -7.46
CA GLU A 7 5.59 -12.87 -8.67
C GLU A 7 4.76 -11.62 -9.02
N SER A 8 3.43 -11.73 -9.01
CA SER A 8 2.56 -10.58 -9.24
C SER A 8 2.70 -9.51 -8.17
N LEU A 9 2.91 -9.89 -6.90
CA LEU A 9 3.20 -8.95 -5.81
C LEU A 9 4.51 -8.20 -6.09
N SER A 10 5.55 -8.89 -6.57
CA SER A 10 6.81 -8.24 -6.98
C SER A 10 6.60 -7.27 -8.15
N ALA A 11 5.84 -7.68 -9.17
CA ALA A 11 5.53 -6.80 -10.30
C ALA A 11 4.75 -5.55 -9.87
N LEU A 12 3.82 -5.70 -8.91
CA LEU A 12 3.11 -4.57 -8.30
C LEU A 12 4.06 -3.61 -7.58
N MET A 13 5.04 -4.12 -6.83
CA MET A 13 6.04 -3.30 -6.14
C MET A 13 6.83 -2.39 -7.08
N ASP A 14 7.11 -2.87 -8.29
CA ASP A 14 7.89 -2.16 -9.30
C ASP A 14 7.01 -1.44 -10.34
N ASN A 15 5.68 -1.45 -10.17
CA ASN A 15 4.71 -0.86 -11.09
C ASN A 15 4.76 -1.46 -12.52
N GLU A 16 5.08 -2.74 -12.61
CA GLU A 16 5.18 -3.50 -13.87
C GLU A 16 4.01 -4.51 -14.07
N GLY A 17 3.08 -4.58 -13.12
CA GLY A 17 1.93 -5.50 -13.17
C GLY A 17 0.84 -5.08 -14.16
N ASP A 18 0.20 -6.07 -14.79
CA ASP A 18 -1.03 -5.87 -15.59
C ASP A 18 -2.23 -5.52 -14.70
N GLU A 19 -3.14 -4.67 -15.19
CA GLU A 19 -4.28 -4.18 -14.39
C GLU A 19 -5.26 -5.28 -13.97
N LEU A 20 -5.55 -6.24 -14.87
CA LEU A 20 -6.48 -7.33 -14.56
C LEU A 20 -5.86 -8.30 -13.55
N GLU A 21 -4.58 -8.63 -13.74
CA GLU A 21 -3.81 -9.46 -12.82
C GLU A 21 -3.69 -8.78 -11.45
N LEU A 22 -3.46 -7.47 -11.41
CA LEU A 22 -3.43 -6.68 -10.17
C LEU A 22 -4.74 -6.81 -9.38
N ARG A 23 -5.89 -6.61 -10.04
CA ARG A 23 -7.20 -6.73 -9.37
C ARG A 23 -7.44 -8.13 -8.83
N ARG A 24 -7.01 -9.17 -9.56
CA ARG A 24 -7.13 -10.57 -9.12
C ARG A 24 -6.25 -10.83 -7.91
N VAL A 25 -5.00 -10.39 -7.96
CA VAL A 25 -4.02 -10.58 -6.88
C VAL A 25 -4.53 -9.89 -5.63
N LEU A 26 -4.86 -8.60 -5.68
CA LEU A 26 -5.38 -7.85 -4.53
C LEU A 26 -6.57 -8.53 -3.88
N LYS A 27 -7.51 -9.04 -4.67
CA LYS A 27 -8.67 -9.80 -4.15
C LYS A 27 -8.27 -11.12 -3.48
N SER A 28 -7.24 -11.80 -3.99
CA SER A 28 -6.77 -13.06 -3.40
C SER A 28 -5.95 -12.89 -2.12
N LEU A 29 -5.37 -11.69 -1.89
CA LEU A 29 -4.56 -11.44 -0.70
C LEU A 29 -5.39 -11.47 0.60
N ASP A 30 -6.68 -11.15 0.55
CA ASP A 30 -7.57 -11.19 1.71
C ASP A 30 -7.68 -12.61 2.32
N ASP A 31 -7.56 -13.64 1.48
CA ASP A 31 -7.64 -15.04 1.90
C ASP A 31 -6.27 -15.63 2.31
N GLU A 32 -5.19 -14.86 2.19
CA GLU A 32 -3.82 -15.33 2.43
C GLU A 32 -3.18 -14.61 3.64
N PRO A 33 -3.18 -15.22 4.84
CA PRO A 33 -2.72 -14.54 6.06
C PRO A 33 -1.23 -14.13 6.02
N ASP A 34 -0.41 -14.82 5.21
CA ASP A 34 1.03 -14.54 5.08
C ASP A 34 1.35 -13.45 4.04
N ALA A 35 0.33 -12.92 3.34
CA ALA A 35 0.51 -11.92 2.28
C ALA A 35 1.12 -10.62 2.80
N ALA A 36 0.59 -10.10 3.91
CA ALA A 36 1.06 -8.86 4.52
C ALA A 36 2.52 -8.97 4.98
N ASP A 37 2.90 -10.10 5.59
CA ASP A 37 4.30 -10.34 5.99
C ASP A 37 5.25 -10.42 4.79
N THR A 38 4.82 -11.10 3.72
CA THR A 38 5.61 -11.22 2.49
C THR A 38 5.83 -9.84 1.86
N TRP A 39 4.78 -9.02 1.75
CA TRP A 39 4.86 -7.65 1.24
C TRP A 39 5.81 -6.78 2.06
N ARG A 40 5.68 -6.84 3.40
CA ARG A 40 6.57 -6.13 4.32
C ARG A 40 8.03 -6.52 4.12
N ARG A 41 8.33 -7.81 3.99
CA ARG A 41 9.71 -8.29 3.76
C ARG A 41 10.29 -7.80 2.44
N TYR A 42 9.50 -7.76 1.37
CA TYR A 42 9.99 -7.23 0.09
C TYR A 42 10.33 -5.75 0.18
N HIS A 43 9.50 -4.94 0.84
CA HIS A 43 9.80 -3.53 1.05
C HIS A 43 11.05 -3.33 1.93
N LEU A 44 11.21 -4.14 2.97
CA LEU A 44 12.42 -4.10 3.81
C LEU A 44 13.68 -4.41 3.00
N MET A 45 13.66 -5.48 2.21
CA MET A 45 14.80 -5.85 1.34
C MET A 45 15.12 -4.74 0.34
N ARG A 46 14.09 -4.13 -0.28
CA ARG A 46 14.26 -3.00 -1.20
C ARG A 46 14.96 -1.82 -0.53
N SER A 47 14.54 -1.45 0.67
CA SER A 47 15.17 -0.35 1.42
C SER A 47 16.60 -0.66 1.83
N MET A 48 16.89 -1.91 2.25
CA MET A 48 18.27 -2.33 2.52
C MET A 48 19.16 -2.22 1.27
N LEU A 49 18.67 -2.64 0.11
CA LEU A 49 19.40 -2.53 -1.17
C LEU A 49 19.64 -1.06 -1.56
N ARG A 50 18.69 -0.18 -1.27
CA ARG A 50 18.81 1.28 -1.48
C ARG A 50 19.66 1.98 -0.42
N ARG A 51 20.16 1.25 0.58
CA ARG A 51 20.90 1.78 1.74
C ARG A 51 20.09 2.80 2.54
N GLU A 52 18.78 2.62 2.58
CA GLU A 52 17.86 3.35 3.44
C GLU A 52 17.93 2.71 4.84
N SER A 53 18.98 3.03 5.61
CA SER A 53 19.30 2.37 6.88
C SER A 53 18.57 2.94 8.09
N ASP A 54 17.80 4.02 7.92
CA ASP A 54 17.11 4.73 9.00
C ASP A 54 15.71 4.15 9.29
N ILE A 55 15.46 2.90 8.88
CA ILE A 55 14.18 2.21 9.05
C ILE A 55 14.23 1.37 10.33
N ASP A 56 13.43 1.75 11.32
CA ASP A 56 13.12 0.86 12.44
C ASP A 56 12.11 -0.20 12.00
N ALA A 57 12.61 -1.40 11.67
CA ALA A 57 11.78 -2.54 11.29
C ALA A 57 11.20 -3.31 12.50
N SER A 58 11.52 -2.91 13.74
CA SER A 58 11.03 -3.60 14.94
C SER A 58 9.59 -3.23 15.31
N THR A 59 9.13 -2.06 14.86
CA THR A 59 7.79 -1.55 15.17
C THR A 59 6.82 -1.77 14.01
N ASP A 60 5.78 -2.57 14.24
CA ASP A 60 4.71 -2.76 13.26
C ASP A 60 3.61 -1.71 13.40
N LEU A 61 3.68 -0.65 12.60
CA LEU A 61 2.66 0.40 12.55
C LEU A 61 1.41 -0.02 11.77
N SER A 62 1.50 -1.06 10.93
CA SER A 62 0.42 -1.42 10.00
C SER A 62 -0.85 -1.80 10.75
N VAL A 63 -0.73 -2.53 11.87
CA VAL A 63 -1.86 -2.95 12.71
C VAL A 63 -2.64 -1.74 13.23
N GLY A 64 -1.94 -0.75 13.78
CA GLY A 64 -2.58 0.45 14.34
C GLY A 64 -3.23 1.32 13.27
N VAL A 65 -2.59 1.45 12.10
CA VAL A 65 -3.15 2.19 10.96
C VAL A 65 -4.38 1.49 10.42
N MET A 66 -4.33 0.16 10.22
CA MET A 66 -5.49 -0.61 9.73
C MET A 66 -6.68 -0.53 10.68
N ALA A 67 -6.45 -0.60 12.00
CA ALA A 67 -7.53 -0.46 12.98
C ALA A 67 -8.23 0.90 12.88
N ARG A 68 -7.47 2.00 12.65
CA ARG A 68 -8.06 3.33 12.48
C ARG A 68 -8.78 3.50 11.15
N LEU A 69 -8.24 2.94 10.07
CA LEU A 69 -8.90 2.96 8.76
C LEU A 69 -10.27 2.26 8.78
N GLN A 70 -10.45 1.23 9.62
CA GLN A 70 -11.76 0.57 9.78
C GLN A 70 -12.82 1.47 10.41
N GLU A 71 -12.42 2.50 11.17
CA GLU A 71 -13.31 3.48 11.80
C GLU A 71 -13.65 4.65 10.84
N GLU A 72 -12.94 4.76 9.72
CA GLU A 72 -13.09 5.81 8.73
C GLU A 72 -14.07 5.41 7.61
N PRO A 73 -14.85 6.37 7.05
CA PRO A 73 -15.69 6.09 5.89
C PRO A 73 -14.82 5.80 4.66
N LEU A 74 -15.30 4.89 3.79
CA LEU A 74 -14.61 4.56 2.56
C LEU A 74 -14.37 5.82 1.70
N PRO A 75 -13.18 5.96 1.10
CA PRO A 75 -12.87 7.12 0.26
C PRO A 75 -13.79 7.12 -0.97
N VAL A 76 -14.43 8.26 -1.21
CA VAL A 76 -15.18 8.50 -2.45
C VAL A 76 -14.17 8.82 -3.54
N ALA A 77 -14.08 7.96 -4.56
CA ALA A 77 -13.26 8.25 -5.72
C ALA A 77 -13.83 9.48 -6.44
N GLU A 78 -13.12 10.61 -6.34
CA GLU A 78 -13.38 11.74 -7.23
C GLU A 78 -13.04 11.31 -8.66
N PRO A 79 -13.90 11.61 -9.66
CA PRO A 79 -13.59 11.27 -11.04
C PRO A 79 -12.28 11.96 -11.41
N ALA A 80 -11.30 11.17 -11.84
CA ALA A 80 -9.98 11.66 -12.22
C ALA A 80 -10.11 12.83 -13.20
N SER A 81 -9.94 14.05 -12.71
CA SER A 81 -9.88 15.22 -13.57
C SER A 81 -8.61 15.09 -14.40
N GLN A 82 -8.77 14.78 -15.68
CA GLN A 82 -7.73 14.89 -16.69
C GLN A 82 -7.24 16.34 -16.68
N GLY A 83 -6.13 16.57 -15.99
CA GLY A 83 -5.49 17.88 -15.86
C GLY A 83 -4.02 17.73 -16.18
N ASP A 84 -3.66 18.05 -17.42
CA ASP A 84 -2.29 18.37 -17.81
C ASP A 84 -1.80 19.54 -16.94
N GLY A 85 -1.00 19.25 -15.92
CA GLY A 85 -0.43 20.24 -15.01
C GLY A 85 0.52 19.60 -13.99
N PRO A 86 1.62 20.28 -13.59
CA PRO A 86 2.67 19.65 -12.80
C PRO A 86 2.15 19.27 -11.42
N CYS A 87 2.27 17.97 -11.09
CA CYS A 87 1.82 17.35 -9.85
C CYS A 87 2.36 18.06 -8.58
N LEU A 88 1.56 18.96 -8.03
CA LEU A 88 1.65 19.36 -6.62
C LEU A 88 0.76 18.38 -5.85
N TRP A 89 1.38 17.44 -5.14
CA TRP A 89 0.77 16.47 -4.22
C TRP A 89 0.00 17.09 -3.03
N ARG A 90 -0.40 18.36 -3.14
CA ARG A 90 -1.23 19.08 -2.18
C ARG A 90 -2.70 18.96 -2.57
N ALA A 91 -3.39 18.03 -1.92
CA ALA A 91 -4.49 18.36 -1.02
C ALA A 91 -5.29 17.09 -0.70
N VAL A 92 -4.74 16.22 0.14
CA VAL A 92 -5.61 15.47 1.05
C VAL A 92 -5.87 16.43 2.22
N PRO A 93 -7.10 16.94 2.43
CA PRO A 93 -7.41 17.56 3.69
C PRO A 93 -7.50 16.43 4.72
N VAL A 94 -6.37 16.08 5.33
CA VAL A 94 -6.36 15.46 6.66
C VAL A 94 -6.94 16.52 7.60
N SER A 95 -8.27 16.60 7.63
CA SER A 95 -8.96 17.44 8.58
C SER A 95 -8.73 16.79 9.93
N ARG A 96 -7.82 17.37 10.70
CA ARG A 96 -7.68 17.11 12.12
C ARG A 96 -9.05 17.28 12.77
N ARG A 97 -9.66 16.19 13.21
CA ARG A 97 -10.72 16.26 14.23
C ARG A 97 -10.11 15.85 15.56
N GLN A 98 -9.42 16.81 16.16
CA GLN A 98 -9.22 16.85 17.60
C GLN A 98 -10.37 17.68 18.20
N CYS A 99 -11.43 16.99 18.60
CA CYS A 99 -12.46 17.39 19.57
C CYS A 99 -12.99 16.02 20.06
N ARG A 100 -12.69 15.51 21.24
CA ARG A 100 -12.65 16.12 22.57
C ARG A 100 -11.82 15.23 23.51
#